data_AF-A0A2H9ZU57-F1
#
_entry.id   AF-A0A2H9ZU57-F1
#
_cell.length_a   1.000
_cell.length_b   1.000
_cell.length_c   1.000
_cell.angle_alpha   90.00
_cell.angle_beta   90.00
_cell.angle_gamma   90.00
#
_symmetry.space_group_name_H-M   'P 1'
#
loop_
_entity.id
_entity.type
_entity.pdbx_description
1 polymer ?
#
loop_
_entity_poly.entity_id
_entity_poly.type
_entity_poly.pdbx_seq_one_letter_code
_entity_poly.pdbx_strand_id
1 'polypeptide(L)'
;MATGISLRVREALDACSSSIECEGIVQSDKAVAPVIGLLHSLTESSPSDLVERLPEIESLEAALDEIFMFLASPDSNQVIVDALSLELPKLVTKFALLSDRCRETAGRIIEHLISVSSPREMLLVLCEVTVLNLSWLIMLCYVI
;
A
#
# COMPACT_ATOMS: atom_id res chain seq x y z
N MET A 1 -14.29 -11.25 10.71
CA MET A 1 -15.13 -10.03 10.59
C MET A 1 -14.26 -9.01 9.90
N ALA A 2 -14.66 -8.50 8.73
CA ALA A 2 -13.94 -7.40 8.09
C ALA A 2 -13.99 -6.20 9.03
N THR A 3 -12.82 -5.72 9.45
CA THR A 3 -12.69 -4.54 10.30
C THR A 3 -13.08 -3.32 9.48
N GLY A 4 -13.64 -2.27 10.11
CA GLY A 4 -14.17 -1.12 9.38
C GLY A 4 -13.15 -0.44 8.44
N ILE A 5 -11.85 -0.59 8.71
CA ILE A 5 -10.78 -0.05 7.87
C ILE A 5 -10.58 -0.89 6.59
N SER A 6 -10.50 -2.22 6.71
CA SER A 6 -10.34 -3.12 5.56
C SER A 6 -11.47 -2.95 4.54
N LEU A 7 -12.72 -2.80 5.03
CA LEU A 7 -13.88 -2.54 4.18
C LEU A 7 -13.76 -1.21 3.44
N ARG A 8 -13.37 -0.12 4.12
CA ARG A 8 -13.20 1.20 3.50
C ARG A 8 -12.07 1.22 2.47
N VAL A 9 -10.99 0.47 2.71
CA VAL A 9 -9.90 0.32 1.74
C VAL A 9 -10.39 -0.42 0.50
N ARG A 10 -11.12 -1.52 0.67
CA ARG A 10 -11.73 -2.25 -0.45
C ARG A 10 -12.69 -1.36 -1.25
N GLU A 11 -13.62 -0.67 -0.57
CA GLU A 11 -14.56 0.26 -1.24
C GLU A 11 -13.83 1.35 -2.02
N ALA A 12 -12.73 1.89 -1.48
CA ALA A 12 -11.92 2.88 -2.18
C ALA A 12 -11.22 2.29 -3.42
N LEU A 13 -10.71 1.05 -3.35
CA LEU A 13 -10.09 0.34 -4.47
C LEU A 13 -11.11 0.01 -5.58
N ASP A 14 -12.31 -0.41 -5.21
CA ASP A 14 -13.41 -0.66 -6.15
C ASP A 14 -13.86 0.64 -6.84
N ALA A 15 -13.90 1.75 -6.10
CA ALA A 15 -14.18 3.08 -6.64
C ALA A 15 -13.09 3.54 -7.62
N CYS A 16 -11.81 3.24 -7.35
CA CYS A 16 -10.72 3.52 -8.29
C CYS A 16 -10.97 2.83 -9.64
N SER A 17 -11.35 1.54 -9.58
CA SER A 17 -11.59 0.70 -10.77
C SER A 17 -12.75 1.20 -11.62
N SER A 18 -13.77 1.74 -10.96
CA SER A 18 -14.96 2.28 -11.63
C SER A 18 -14.76 3.68 -12.22
N SER A 19 -13.75 4.43 -11.77
CA SER A 19 -13.55 5.84 -12.14
C SER A 19 -12.81 6.06 -13.46
N ILE A 20 -12.14 5.05 -14.02
CA ILE A 20 -11.21 5.21 -15.17
C ILE A 20 -11.88 4.94 -16.53
N GLU A 21 -13.17 4.61 -16.57
CA GLU A 21 -13.91 4.51 -17.84
C GLU A 21 -14.02 5.85 -18.60
N CYS A 22 -13.48 6.98 -18.08
CA CYS A 22 -13.62 8.30 -18.70
C CYS A 22 -12.37 9.21 -18.54
N GLU A 23 -11.31 8.97 -19.34
CA GLU A 23 -10.20 9.92 -19.66
C GLU A 23 -8.95 10.04 -18.73
N GLY A 24 -7.85 9.32 -19.07
CA GLY A 24 -6.46 9.82 -18.95
C GLY A 24 -5.69 9.72 -17.61
N ILE A 25 -4.34 9.82 -17.70
CA ILE A 25 -3.35 9.63 -16.60
C ILE A 25 -3.53 10.63 -15.44
N VAL A 26 -3.98 11.87 -15.69
CA VAL A 26 -4.18 12.86 -14.61
C VAL A 26 -5.35 12.45 -13.69
N GLN A 27 -6.27 11.63 -14.18
CA GLN A 27 -7.36 11.11 -13.36
C GLN A 27 -6.95 9.92 -12.49
N SER A 28 -5.93 9.14 -12.88
CA SER A 28 -5.52 7.98 -12.07
C SER A 28 -4.93 8.39 -10.73
N ASP A 29 -4.12 9.45 -10.70
CA ASP A 29 -3.59 10.01 -9.45
C ASP A 29 -4.71 10.51 -8.53
N LYS A 30 -5.73 11.16 -9.12
CA LYS A 30 -6.92 11.61 -8.38
C LYS A 30 -7.78 10.44 -7.92
N ALA A 31 -7.86 9.36 -8.71
CA ALA A 31 -8.64 8.17 -8.40
C ALA A 31 -8.04 7.41 -7.22
N VAL A 32 -6.71 7.31 -7.12
CA VAL A 32 -6.03 6.61 -6.01
C VAL A 32 -5.87 7.47 -4.75
N ALA A 33 -6.00 8.80 -4.85
CA ALA A 33 -5.87 9.73 -3.72
C ALA A 33 -6.70 9.36 -2.47
N PRO A 34 -7.95 8.86 -2.56
CA PRO A 34 -8.70 8.39 -1.41
C PRO A 34 -8.04 7.20 -0.71
N VAL A 35 -7.53 6.22 -1.46
CA VAL A 35 -6.81 5.05 -0.91
C VAL A 35 -5.54 5.51 -0.18
N ILE A 36 -4.74 6.34 -0.85
CA ILE A 36 -3.50 6.90 -0.30
C ILE A 36 -3.79 7.74 0.95
N GLY A 37 -4.82 8.60 0.92
CA GLY A 37 -5.21 9.45 2.05
C GLY A 37 -5.71 8.66 3.26
N LEU A 38 -6.45 7.57 3.04
CA LEU A 38 -6.86 6.65 4.11
C LEU A 38 -5.64 6.00 4.76
N LEU A 39 -4.73 5.46 3.96
CA LEU A 39 -3.50 4.83 4.48
C LEU A 39 -2.60 5.84 5.19
N HIS A 40 -2.45 7.05 4.64
CA HIS A 40 -1.66 8.10 5.27
C HIS A 40 -2.21 8.47 6.65
N SER A 41 -3.52 8.66 6.76
CA SER A 41 -4.20 8.97 8.03
C SER A 41 -3.97 7.89 9.09
N LEU A 42 -3.86 6.63 8.67
CA LEU A 42 -3.54 5.50 9.56
C LEU A 42 -2.07 5.46 9.99
N THR A 43 -1.17 6.08 9.23
CA THR A 43 0.25 6.19 9.60
C THR A 43 0.55 7.39 10.50
N GLU A 44 -0.33 8.39 10.54
CA GLU A 44 -0.18 9.61 11.35
C GLU A 44 -0.81 9.51 12.74
N SER A 45 -1.60 8.47 13.03
CA SER A 45 -2.10 8.22 14.39
C SER A 45 -0.95 7.82 15.33
N SER A 46 -0.88 8.50 16.49
CA SER A 46 0.28 8.48 17.41
C SER A 46 0.63 7.08 17.96
N PRO A 47 1.93 6.74 18.11
CA PRO A 47 2.38 5.42 18.57
C PRO A 47 2.22 5.15 20.08
N SER A 48 1.64 6.07 20.87
CA SER A 48 1.76 6.05 22.34
C SER A 48 0.88 5.04 23.10
N ASP A 49 -0.07 4.34 22.46
CA ASP A 49 -0.98 3.39 23.14
C ASP A 49 -0.86 1.95 22.61
N LEU A 50 0.33 1.36 22.73
CA LEU A 50 0.64 0.05 22.14
C LEU A 50 -0.23 -1.14 22.63
N VAL A 51 -0.92 -1.02 23.76
CA VAL A 51 -1.82 -2.08 24.28
C VAL A 51 -3.25 -1.93 23.78
N GLU A 52 -3.72 -0.72 23.49
CA GLU A 52 -5.06 -0.48 22.89
C GLU A 52 -5.08 -0.72 21.38
N ARG A 53 -3.90 -0.79 20.74
CA ARG A 53 -3.74 -0.95 19.28
C ARG A 53 -3.79 -2.39 18.75
N LEU A 54 -3.84 -3.44 19.58
CA LEU A 54 -3.92 -4.82 19.07
C LEU A 54 -5.07 -5.04 18.05
N PRO A 55 -6.33 -4.62 18.33
CA PRO A 55 -7.40 -4.69 17.34
C PRO A 55 -7.20 -3.76 16.14
N GLU A 56 -6.41 -2.68 16.29
CA GLU A 56 -6.05 -1.80 15.18
C GLU A 56 -4.99 -2.42 14.27
N ILE A 57 -4.03 -3.18 14.82
CA ILE A 57 -3.00 -3.91 14.08
C ILE A 57 -3.66 -5.01 13.24
N GLU A 58 -4.55 -5.82 13.81
CA GLU A 58 -5.31 -6.82 13.04
C GLU A 58 -6.13 -6.16 11.92
N SER A 59 -6.70 -4.97 12.19
CA SER A 59 -7.43 -4.19 11.20
C SER A 59 -6.55 -3.68 10.06
N LEU A 60 -5.32 -3.27 10.38
CA LEU A 60 -4.30 -2.81 9.44
C LEU A 60 -3.75 -3.95 8.60
N GLU A 61 -3.48 -5.10 9.21
CA GLU A 61 -3.07 -6.30 8.48
C GLU A 61 -4.15 -6.71 7.48
N ALA A 62 -5.42 -6.73 7.89
CA ALA A 62 -6.53 -7.00 6.99
C ALA A 62 -6.60 -5.98 5.85
N ALA A 63 -6.36 -4.69 6.11
CA ALA A 63 -6.31 -3.67 5.08
C ALA A 63 -5.16 -3.85 4.08
N LEU A 64 -3.98 -4.28 4.55
CA LEU A 64 -2.85 -4.63 3.68
C LEU A 64 -3.16 -5.86 2.82
N ASP A 65 -3.86 -6.85 3.37
CA ASP A 65 -4.30 -8.02 2.60
C ASP A 65 -5.28 -7.61 1.50
N GLU A 66 -6.22 -6.70 1.77
CA GLU A 66 -7.13 -6.18 0.75
C GLU A 66 -6.39 -5.52 -0.41
N ILE A 67 -5.38 -4.70 -0.09
CA ILE A 67 -4.54 -4.05 -1.11
C ILE A 67 -3.79 -5.10 -1.92
N PHE A 68 -3.16 -6.08 -1.26
CA PHE A 68 -2.46 -7.13 -1.96
C PHE A 68 -3.40 -7.92 -2.88
N MET A 69 -4.57 -8.32 -2.38
CA MET A 69 -5.56 -9.07 -3.15
C MET A 69 -6.06 -8.28 -4.37
N PHE A 70 -6.26 -6.96 -4.22
CA PHE A 70 -6.56 -6.08 -5.33
C PHE A 70 -5.41 -6.07 -6.34
N LEU A 71 -4.18 -5.78 -5.92
CA LEU A 71 -3.03 -5.70 -6.84
C LEU A 71 -2.75 -7.01 -7.58
N ALA A 72 -2.93 -8.15 -6.91
CA ALA A 72 -2.72 -9.48 -7.46
C ALA A 72 -3.89 -9.99 -8.30
N SER A 73 -5.03 -9.30 -8.30
CA SER A 73 -6.19 -9.69 -9.10
C SER A 73 -5.89 -9.53 -10.59
N PRO A 74 -6.19 -10.54 -11.43
CA PRO A 74 -5.97 -10.46 -12.88
C PRO A 74 -6.86 -9.42 -13.57
N ASP A 75 -7.96 -9.02 -12.93
CA ASP A 75 -8.91 -8.03 -13.45
C ASP A 75 -8.53 -6.59 -13.08
N SER A 76 -7.42 -6.40 -12.36
CA SER A 76 -6.99 -5.08 -11.91
C SER A 76 -6.51 -4.21 -13.06
N ASN A 77 -7.02 -2.98 -13.09
CA ASN A 77 -6.67 -2.01 -14.12
C ASN A 77 -5.21 -1.57 -13.95
N GLN A 78 -4.37 -1.85 -14.95
CA GLN A 78 -2.94 -1.54 -14.92
C GLN A 78 -2.67 -0.04 -14.66
N VAL A 79 -3.52 0.87 -15.14
CA VAL A 79 -3.36 2.32 -14.89
C VAL A 79 -3.47 2.64 -13.40
N ILE A 80 -4.34 1.92 -12.66
CA ILE A 80 -4.50 2.06 -11.21
C ILE A 80 -3.30 1.43 -10.50
N VAL A 81 -2.89 0.26 -10.96
CA VAL A 81 -1.71 -0.44 -10.40
C VAL A 81 -0.46 0.43 -10.54
N ASP A 82 -0.26 1.06 -11.69
CA ASP A 82 0.87 1.96 -11.94
C ASP A 82 0.80 3.20 -11.04
N ALA A 83 -0.36 3.86 -10.92
CA ALA A 83 -0.53 5.00 -10.02
C ALA A 83 -0.31 4.62 -8.54
N LEU A 84 -0.82 3.46 -8.11
CA LEU A 84 -0.59 2.92 -6.77
C LEU A 84 0.89 2.57 -6.56
N SER A 85 1.60 2.12 -7.58
CA SER A 85 3.01 1.74 -7.50
C SER A 85 3.94 2.90 -7.13
N LEU A 86 3.51 4.14 -7.39
CA LEU A 86 4.27 5.35 -7.08
C LEU A 86 4.20 5.75 -5.60
N GLU A 87 3.10 5.40 -4.92
CA GLU A 87 2.81 5.89 -3.57
C GLU A 87 2.74 4.78 -2.52
N LEU A 88 2.21 3.59 -2.86
CA LEU A 88 2.07 2.48 -1.93
C LEU A 88 3.40 2.06 -1.30
N PRO A 89 4.52 1.91 -2.02
CA PRO A 89 5.79 1.54 -1.40
C PRO A 89 6.23 2.51 -0.30
N LYS A 90 5.85 3.78 -0.36
CA LYS A 90 6.19 4.78 0.69
C LYS A 90 5.34 4.61 1.95
N LEU A 91 4.13 4.07 1.80
CA LEU A 91 3.16 3.91 2.89
C LEU A 91 3.22 2.54 3.54
N VAL A 92 3.28 1.46 2.73
CA VAL A 92 3.29 0.07 3.25
C VAL A 92 4.49 -0.21 4.15
N THR A 93 5.54 0.56 3.96
CA THR A 93 6.78 0.48 4.72
C THR A 93 6.68 1.03 6.12
N LYS A 94 5.79 2.01 6.34
CA LYS A 94 5.46 2.49 7.69
C LYS A 94 4.71 1.41 8.48
N PHE A 95 3.88 0.60 7.80
CA PHE A 95 3.13 -0.48 8.45
C PHE A 95 4.00 -1.71 8.76
N ALA A 96 5.08 -1.94 7.99
CA ALA A 96 5.99 -3.07 8.20
C ALA A 96 6.65 -3.10 9.60
N LEU A 97 6.64 -1.98 10.32
CA LEU A 97 7.17 -1.87 11.69
C LEU A 97 6.16 -2.24 12.78
N LEU A 98 4.88 -2.49 12.42
CA LEU A 98 3.80 -2.69 13.39
C LEU A 98 3.62 -4.16 13.81
N SER A 99 3.83 -5.11 12.90
CA SER A 99 3.77 -6.55 13.19
C SER A 99 4.54 -7.36 12.14
N ASP A 100 4.87 -8.60 12.48
CA ASP A 100 5.51 -9.54 11.55
C ASP A 100 4.65 -9.82 10.32
N ARG A 101 3.33 -9.87 10.50
CA ARG A 101 2.37 -10.10 9.42
C ARG A 101 2.22 -8.86 8.53
N CYS A 102 2.17 -7.66 9.10
CA CYS A 102 2.24 -6.41 8.33
C CYS A 102 3.52 -6.35 7.50
N ARG A 103 4.66 -6.78 8.08
CA ARG A 103 5.94 -6.82 7.40
C ARG A 103 5.94 -7.78 6.20
N GLU A 104 5.42 -9.00 6.40
CA GLU A 104 5.31 -10.00 5.34
C GLU A 104 4.39 -9.52 4.20
N THR A 105 3.19 -9.02 4.53
CA THR A 105 2.25 -8.54 3.51
C THR A 105 2.80 -7.30 2.79
N ALA A 106 3.46 -6.37 3.48
CA ALA A 106 4.11 -5.23 2.84
C ALA A 106 5.22 -5.65 1.87
N GLY A 107 6.04 -6.64 2.25
CA GLY A 107 7.05 -7.23 1.37
C GLY A 107 6.43 -7.80 0.09
N ARG A 108 5.38 -8.60 0.22
CA ARG A 108 4.63 -9.16 -0.92
C ARG A 108 4.04 -8.11 -1.84
N ILE A 109 3.49 -7.02 -1.28
CA ILE A 109 2.98 -5.89 -2.08
C ILE A 109 4.10 -5.30 -2.93
N ILE A 110 5.26 -5.04 -2.32
CA ILE A 110 6.40 -4.44 -3.02
C ILE A 110 6.95 -5.38 -4.09
N GLU A 111 7.15 -6.66 -3.77
CA GLU A 111 7.60 -7.68 -4.74
C GLU A 111 6.66 -7.76 -5.94
N HIS A 112 5.34 -7.76 -5.67
CA HIS A 112 4.34 -7.78 -6.73
C HIS A 112 4.45 -6.53 -7.61
N LEU A 113 4.50 -5.33 -7.00
CA LEU A 113 4.65 -4.07 -7.72
C LEU A 113 5.95 -4.02 -8.56
N ILE A 114 7.07 -4.55 -8.03
CA ILE A 114 8.31 -4.69 -8.81
C ILE A 114 8.10 -5.57 -10.05
N SER A 115 7.29 -6.62 -9.95
CA SER A 115 7.04 -7.55 -11.06
C SER A 115 6.08 -7.01 -12.12
N VAL A 116 5.17 -6.09 -11.77
CA VAL A 116 4.10 -5.61 -12.66
C VAL A 116 4.25 -4.15 -13.12
N SER A 117 5.09 -3.35 -12.47
CA SER A 117 5.27 -1.93 -12.77
C SER A 117 6.52 -1.65 -13.62
N SER A 118 6.61 -0.43 -14.16
CA SER A 118 7.80 0.03 -14.91
C SER A 118 9.07 -0.03 -14.03
N PRO A 119 10.11 -0.78 -14.44
CA PRO A 119 11.34 -0.93 -13.65
C PRO A 119 12.00 0.42 -13.34
N ARG A 120 11.90 1.38 -14.27
CA ARG A 120 12.48 2.72 -14.09
C ARG A 120 11.76 3.50 -13.01
N GLU A 121 10.43 3.48 -13.00
CA GLU A 121 9.62 4.21 -12.02
C GLU A 121 9.74 3.56 -10.65
N MET A 122 9.67 2.23 -10.59
CA MET A 122 9.85 1.48 -9.35
C MET A 122 11.24 1.72 -8.73
N LEU A 123 12.30 1.76 -9.54
CA LEU A 123 13.64 2.10 -9.04
C LEU A 123 13.68 3.50 -8.41
N LEU A 124 13.02 4.49 -9.01
CA LEU A 124 12.96 5.85 -8.45
C LEU A 124 12.23 5.86 -7.11
N VAL A 125 11.08 5.20 -7.03
CA VAL A 125 10.28 5.10 -5.79
C VAL A 125 11.08 4.38 -4.69
N LEU A 126 11.72 3.26 -5.00
CA LEU A 126 12.54 2.53 -4.02
C LEU A 126 13.77 3.35 -3.58
N CYS A 127 14.37 4.13 -4.47
CA CYS A 127 15.43 5.08 -4.10
C CYS A 127 14.91 6.15 -3.11
N GLU A 128 13.70 6.68 -3.31
CA GLU A 128 13.11 7.63 -2.37
C GLU A 128 12.88 6.98 -0.99
N VAL A 129 12.34 5.75 -0.96
CA VAL A 129 12.09 5.03 0.30
C VAL A 129 13.38 4.71 1.05
N THR A 130 14.44 4.26 0.35
CA THR A 130 15.74 3.93 0.96
C THR A 130 16.48 5.15 1.51
N VAL A 131 16.36 6.32 0.87
CA VAL A 131 16.93 7.57 1.37
C VAL A 131 16.22 8.04 2.64
N LEU A 132 14.95 7.70 2.82
CA LEU A 132 14.12 8.15 3.94
C LEU A 132 14.17 7.23 5.18
N ASN A 133 14.74 6.01 5.11
CA ASN A 133 14.75 5.08 6.25
C ASN A 133 15.95 4.10 6.21
N LEU A 134 16.93 4.27 7.12
CA LEU A 134 18.03 3.30 7.32
C LEU A 134 17.52 1.90 7.73
N SER A 135 16.36 1.82 8.41
CA SER A 135 15.69 0.56 8.77
C SER A 135 15.31 -0.28 7.53
N TRP A 136 15.25 0.34 6.36
CA TRP A 136 14.87 -0.31 5.11
C TRP A 136 16.02 -1.06 4.42
N LEU A 137 17.28 -0.69 4.67
CA LEU A 137 18.44 -1.47 4.22
C LEU A 137 18.42 -2.89 4.80
N ILE A 138 17.95 -3.03 6.04
CA ILE A 138 17.79 -4.33 6.70
C ILE A 138 16.66 -5.15 6.05
N MET A 139 15.59 -4.50 5.59
CA MET A 139 14.47 -5.13 4.88
C MET A 139 14.84 -5.57 3.46
N LEU A 140 15.56 -4.74 2.70
CA LEU A 140 16.03 -5.05 1.35
C LEU A 140 17.00 -6.25 1.36
N CYS A 141 17.84 -6.36 2.39
CA CYS A 141 18.69 -7.54 2.61
C CYS A 141 17.93 -8.83 2.98
N TYR A 142 16.65 -8.74 3.33
CA TYR A 142 15.81 -9.90 3.65
C TYR A 142 14.88 -10.30 2.50
N VAL A 143 14.69 -9.39 1.53
CA VAL A 143 13.84 -9.56 0.33
C VAL A 143 14.67 -9.94 -0.91
N ILE A 144 15.98 -9.63 -0.95
CA ILE A 144 16.96 -10.09 -1.96
C ILE A 144 17.70 -11.31 -1.43
#